data_AF-A0A350P584-F1
#
_entry.id   AF-A0A350P584-F1
#
_cell.length_a   1.000
_cell.length_b   1.000
_cell.length_c   1.000
_cell.angle_alpha   90.00
_cell.angle_beta   90.00
_cell.angle_gamma   90.00
#
_symmetry.space_group_name_H-M   'P 1'
#
loop_
_entity.id
_entity.type
_entity.pdbx_description
1 polymer ?
#
loop_
_entity_poly.entity_id
_entity_poly.type
_entity_poly.pdbx_seq_one_letter_code
_entity_poly.pdbx_strand_id
1 'polypeptide(L)'
;MTLTLDGDVESMLDAPCIGWCTTRQFGDDRCKGCGRQEWEVRDWSRLPDIYRRLRIISLAEEGFTIRHVQPLGWRPTPGKDIEDK
;
A
#
# COMPACT_ATOMS: atom_id res chain seq x y z
N MET A 1 18.14 -7.23 -3.76
CA MET A 1 17.90 -5.81 -4.08
C MET A 1 17.56 -5.12 -2.78
N THR A 2 18.19 -3.99 -2.50
CA THR A 2 17.83 -3.16 -1.33
C THR A 2 16.56 -2.39 -1.67
N LEU A 3 15.50 -2.57 -0.89
CA LEU A 3 14.27 -1.78 -1.01
C LEU A 3 14.45 -0.45 -0.26
N THR A 4 14.10 0.66 -0.88
CA THR A 4 14.06 1.98 -0.24
C THR A 4 12.60 2.42 -0.07
N LEU A 5 12.29 3.02 1.09
CA LEU A 5 10.93 3.40 1.50
C LEU A 5 10.72 4.92 1.43
N ASP A 6 11.27 5.53 0.39
CA ASP A 6 11.34 6.97 0.11
C ASP A 6 10.78 7.32 -1.27
N GLY A 7 9.82 6.52 -1.76
CA GLY A 7 9.09 6.72 -3.02
C GLY A 7 8.19 7.97 -3.03
N ASP A 8 7.03 7.89 -3.68
CA ASP A 8 6.07 9.01 -3.81
C ASP A 8 5.31 9.27 -2.49
N VAL A 9 6.03 9.70 -1.46
CA VAL A 9 5.59 9.96 -0.08
C VAL A 9 6.29 11.18 0.51
N GLU A 10 5.60 11.89 1.39
CA GLU A 10 6.19 12.94 2.25
C GLU A 10 6.63 12.36 3.60
N SER A 11 5.97 11.28 4.02
CA SER A 11 6.21 10.63 5.31
C SER A 11 6.03 9.13 5.23
N MET A 12 6.81 8.39 6.04
CA MET A 12 6.57 6.96 6.28
C MET A 12 5.20 6.70 6.96
N LEU A 13 4.47 7.71 7.41
CA LEU A 13 3.09 7.54 7.92
C LEU A 13 2.00 7.65 6.87
N ASP A 14 2.37 8.04 5.65
CA ASP A 14 1.44 8.15 4.55
C ASP A 14 0.77 6.81 4.25
N ALA A 15 -0.47 6.86 3.79
CA ALA A 15 -1.17 5.63 3.42
C ALA A 15 -0.43 4.92 2.27
N PRO A 16 -0.25 3.59 2.31
CA PRO A 16 0.43 2.83 1.25
C PRO A 16 -0.38 2.73 -0.05
N CYS A 17 -1.48 3.48 -0.16
CA CYS A 17 -2.42 3.42 -1.27
C CYS A 17 -1.78 3.88 -2.59
N ILE A 18 -2.20 3.24 -3.69
CA ILE A 18 -1.80 3.59 -5.06
C ILE A 18 -2.93 4.20 -5.89
N GLY A 19 -4.05 4.55 -5.25
CA GLY A 19 -5.23 5.09 -5.93
C GLY A 19 -6.15 4.03 -6.55
N TRP A 20 -5.84 2.74 -6.41
CA TRP A 20 -6.72 1.63 -6.80
C TRP A 20 -7.00 0.72 -5.61
N CYS A 21 -8.26 0.58 -5.21
CA CYS A 21 -8.64 -0.12 -3.98
C CYS A 21 -9.64 -1.24 -4.28
N THR A 22 -9.14 -2.47 -4.35
CA THR A 22 -9.98 -3.61 -4.72
C THR A 22 -10.93 -4.03 -3.59
N THR A 23 -10.57 -3.77 -2.33
CA THR A 23 -11.50 -4.00 -1.20
C THR A 23 -12.74 -3.12 -1.28
N ARG A 24 -12.59 -1.86 -1.71
CA ARG A 24 -13.70 -0.90 -1.85
C ARG A 24 -14.48 -1.07 -3.15
N GLN A 25 -13.81 -1.46 -4.24
CA GLN A 25 -14.42 -1.58 -5.57
C GLN A 25 -15.08 -2.95 -5.79
N PHE A 26 -14.46 -4.02 -5.30
CA PHE A 26 -14.86 -5.40 -5.59
C PHE A 26 -15.18 -6.22 -4.33
N GLY A 27 -14.93 -5.68 -3.13
CA GLY A 27 -15.24 -6.37 -1.88
C GLY A 27 -14.20 -7.40 -1.44
N ASP A 28 -12.98 -7.35 -1.97
CA ASP A 28 -11.90 -8.21 -1.48
C ASP A 28 -11.60 -7.93 0.00
N ASP A 29 -11.23 -8.97 0.76
CA ASP A 29 -10.79 -8.81 2.16
C ASP A 29 -9.46 -8.05 2.28
N ARG A 30 -8.62 -8.16 1.26
CA ARG A 30 -7.29 -7.56 1.18
C ARG A 30 -7.10 -6.88 -0.18
N CYS A 31 -6.58 -5.65 -0.16
CA CYS A 31 -6.36 -4.88 -1.39
C CYS A 31 -5.22 -5.49 -2.20
N LYS A 32 -5.50 -5.89 -3.45
CA LYS A 32 -4.52 -6.49 -4.36
C LYS A 32 -3.38 -5.56 -4.75
N GLY A 33 -3.62 -4.24 -4.72
CA GLY A 33 -2.60 -3.24 -5.00
C GLY A 33 -1.70 -2.95 -3.78
N CYS A 34 -2.27 -2.32 -2.75
CA CYS A 34 -1.50 -1.86 -1.59
C CYS A 34 -1.38 -2.88 -0.44
N GLY A 35 -2.04 -4.03 -0.52
CA GLY A 35 -1.95 -5.12 0.46
C GLY A 35 -2.59 -4.87 1.82
N ARG A 36 -3.25 -3.73 2.06
CA ARG A 36 -4.00 -3.50 3.30
C ARG A 36 -5.27 -4.35 3.36
N GLN A 37 -5.60 -4.86 4.54
CA GLN A 37 -6.91 -5.45 4.83
C GLN A 37 -8.01 -4.38 4.81
N GLU A 38 -9.28 -4.76 4.63
CA GLU A 38 -10.42 -3.81 4.59
C GLU A 38 -10.44 -2.88 5.81
N TRP A 39 -10.28 -3.44 7.01
CA TRP A 39 -10.30 -2.66 8.25
C TRP A 39 -9.10 -1.69 8.33
N GLU A 40 -7.92 -2.08 7.81
CA GLU A 40 -6.76 -1.19 7.73
C GLU A 40 -7.02 -0.04 6.74
N VAL A 41 -7.71 -0.31 5.63
CA VAL A 41 -8.11 0.73 4.67
C VAL A 41 -9.09 1.71 5.32
N ARG A 42 -10.06 1.21 6.09
CA ARG A 42 -11.07 2.02 6.77
C ARG A 42 -10.47 2.90 7.86
N ASP A 43 -9.64 2.31 8.71
CA ASP A 43 -9.25 2.90 9.99
C ASP A 43 -7.83 3.48 9.98
N TRP A 44 -7.13 3.50 8.84
CA TRP A 44 -5.70 3.85 8.72
C TRP A 44 -5.28 5.05 9.57
N SER A 45 -5.96 6.19 9.45
CA SER A 45 -5.60 7.44 10.15
C SER A 45 -5.77 7.37 11.68
N ARG A 46 -6.49 6.36 12.18
CA ARG A 46 -6.77 6.12 13.60
C ARG A 46 -5.82 5.08 14.21
N LEU A 47 -5.03 4.40 13.39
CA LEU A 47 -4.08 3.39 13.83
C LEU A 47 -2.82 4.03 14.43
N PRO A 48 -2.19 3.40 15.43
CA PRO A 48 -0.95 3.90 16.02
C PRO A 48 0.15 4.11 14.98
N ASP A 49 0.94 5.17 15.12
CA ASP A 49 2.05 5.49 14.21
C ASP A 49 3.05 4.33 14.07
N ILE A 50 3.37 3.67 15.18
CA ILE A 50 4.29 2.53 15.17
C ILE A 50 3.72 1.35 14.36
N TYR A 51 2.42 1.09 14.47
CA TYR A 51 1.74 0.06 13.68
C TYR A 51 1.83 0.40 12.20
N ARG A 52 1.51 1.64 11.82
CA ARG A 52 1.53 2.09 10.41
C ARG A 52 2.91 1.95 9.79
N ARG A 53 3.97 2.35 10.49
CA ARG A 53 5.37 2.20 10.01
C ARG A 53 5.75 0.74 9.83
N LEU A 54 5.51 -0.09 10.84
CA LEU A 54 5.80 -1.54 10.76
C LEU A 54 5.01 -2.19 9.63
N ARG A 55 3.73 -1.80 9.46
CA ARG A 55 2.88 -2.35 8.42
C ARG A 55 3.38 -2.00 7.02
N ILE A 56 3.85 -0.78 6.79
CA ILE A 56 4.46 -0.38 5.51
C ILE A 56 5.69 -1.23 5.19
N ILE A 57 6.55 -1.47 6.18
CA ILE A 57 7.73 -2.33 6.02
C ILE A 57 7.29 -3.76 5.66
N SER A 58 6.30 -4.32 6.36
CA SER A 58 5.76 -5.65 6.04
C SER A 58 5.18 -5.69 4.64
N LEU A 59 4.38 -4.71 4.22
CA LEU A 59 3.79 -4.68 2.89
C LEU A 59 4.84 -4.60 1.78
N ALA A 60 5.95 -3.88 2.02
CA ALA A 60 7.07 -3.83 1.11
C ALA A 60 7.80 -5.18 1.01
N GLU A 61 7.99 -5.87 2.13
CA GLU A 61 8.61 -7.20 2.19
C GLU A 61 7.74 -8.27 1.53
N GLU A 62 6.42 -8.21 1.72
CA GLU A 62 5.41 -9.02 1.01
C GLU A 62 5.33 -8.67 -0.51
N GLY A 63 6.05 -7.63 -0.95
CA GLY A 63 6.17 -7.23 -2.35
C GLY A 63 4.91 -6.58 -2.93
N PHE A 64 4.04 -6.00 -2.09
CA PHE A 64 2.90 -5.23 -2.59
C PHE A 64 3.36 -3.94 -3.27
N THR A 65 2.55 -3.45 -4.20
CA THR A 65 2.87 -2.31 -5.04
C THR A 65 2.66 -0.99 -4.30
N ILE A 66 3.07 -0.87 -3.04
CA ILE A 66 2.79 0.32 -2.21
C ILE A 66 3.52 1.56 -2.75
N ARG A 67 2.92 2.74 -2.58
CA ARG A 67 3.52 4.00 -3.07
C ARG A 67 4.92 4.31 -2.51
N HIS A 68 5.24 3.81 -1.31
CA HIS A 68 6.54 4.01 -0.64
C HIS A 68 7.74 3.45 -1.41
N VAL A 69 7.53 2.50 -2.32
CA VAL A 69 8.60 1.88 -3.13
C VAL A 69 8.55 2.32 -4.60
N GLN A 70 7.64 3.23 -4.96
CA GLN A 70 7.41 3.66 -6.34
C GLN A 70 8.01 5.05 -6.57
N PRO A 71 8.58 5.31 -7.76
CA PRO A 71 9.15 6.62 -8.07
C PRO A 71 8.05 7.69 -8.16
N LEU A 72 8.43 8.94 -7.89
CA LEU A 72 7.55 10.10 -7.97
C LEU A 72 6.81 10.15 -9.32
N GLY A 73 5.48 10.29 -9.28
CA GLY A 73 4.65 10.38 -10.48
C GLY A 73 4.28 9.04 -11.11
N TRP A 74 4.71 7.92 -10.54
CA TRP A 74 4.29 6.58 -10.97
C TRP A 74 2.77 6.38 -10.79
N ARG A 75 2.18 5.53 -11.65
CA ARG A 75 0.75 5.19 -11.62
C ARG A 75 0.56 3.69 -11.88
N PRO A 76 -0.38 3.04 -11.18
CA PRO A 76 -0.61 1.61 -11.38
C PRO A 76 -1.38 1.33 -12.68
N THR A 77 -1.06 0.20 -13.30
CA THR A 77 -1.78 -0.38 -14.44
C THR A 77 -2.56 -1.61 -13.99
N PRO A 78 -3.90 -1.61 -14.06
CA PRO A 78 -4.71 -2.80 -13.78
C PRO A 78 -4.27 -4.00 -14.62
N GLY A 79 -4.16 -5.19 -13.99
CA GLY A 79 -3.70 -6.41 -14.65
C GLY A 79 -2.18 -6.59 -14.77
N LYS A 80 -1.38 -5.63 -14.28
CA LYS A 80 0.07 -5.76 -14.11
C LYS A 80 0.49 -5.45 -12.67
N ASP A 81 -0.01 -4.34 -12.14
CA ASP A 81 0.41 -3.82 -10.83
C ASP A 81 -0.62 -4.11 -9.73
N ILE A 82 -1.80 -4.60 -10.15
CA ILE A 82 -2.97 -4.91 -9.32
C ILE A 82 -3.45 -6.29 -9.75
N GLU A 83 -2.75 -7.32 -9.27
CA GLU A 83 -2.95 -8.72 -9.63
C GLU A 83 -3.43 -9.52 -8.43
N ASP A 84 -3.99 -10.70 -8.68
CA ASP A 84 -4.31 -11.64 -7.60
C ASP A 84 -3.00 -12.09 -6.92
N LYS A 85 -2.78 -11.55 -5.72
CA LYS A 85 -1.68 -11.86 -4.82
C LYS A 85 -2.13 -12.81 -3.72
#